data_AF-A0A2M6T090-F1
#
_entry.id   AF-A0A2M6T090-F1
#
_cell.length_a   1.000
_cell.length_b   1.000
_cell.length_c   1.000
_cell.angle_alpha   90.00
_cell.angle_beta   90.00
_cell.angle_gamma   90.00
#
_symmetry.space_group_name_H-M   'P 1'
#
loop_
_entity.id
_entity.type
_entity.pdbx_description
1 polymer ?
#
loop_
_entity_poly.entity_id
_entity_poly.type
_entity_poly.pdbx_seq_one_letter_code
_entity_poly.pdbx_strand_id
1 'polypeptide(L)'
;MLASYDKLILQQIRKKLISVGIKCGHLGIVSPKGYKTEKKPLPYNENYYGFGIFSKNSLLRLFDNIQNYVKHPKRLQDLEKAKKNIKLRNKKFGNLRMR
;
A
#
# COMPACT_ATOMS: atom_id res chain seq x y z
N MET A 1 -2.46 1.51 2.21
CA MET A 1 -1.90 2.83 1.85
C MET A 1 -0.60 2.99 2.61
N LEU A 2 0.44 3.56 2.00
CA LEU A 2 1.65 3.95 2.68
C LEU A 2 1.69 5.48 2.73
N ALA A 3 1.90 6.05 3.91
CA ALA A 3 1.87 7.49 4.13
C ALA A 3 2.90 7.92 5.19
N SER A 4 3.48 9.10 5.00
CA SER A 4 4.55 9.68 5.83
C SER A 4 4.63 11.19 5.61
N TYR A 5 5.23 11.92 6.55
CA TYR A 5 5.64 13.32 6.33
C TYR A 5 6.84 13.41 5.40
N ASP A 6 7.71 12.39 5.39
CA ASP A 6 8.85 12.33 4.49
C ASP A 6 8.41 11.99 3.06
N LYS A 7 8.31 13.03 2.22
CA LYS A 7 7.94 12.90 0.81
C LYS A 7 9.05 12.21 0.01
N LEU A 8 10.31 12.43 0.35
CA LEU A 8 11.47 11.94 -0.41
C LEU A 8 11.56 10.42 -0.31
N ILE A 9 11.45 9.87 0.91
CA ILE A 9 11.46 8.41 1.09
C ILE A 9 10.27 7.77 0.37
N LEU A 10 9.08 8.38 0.41
CA LEU A 10 7.91 7.86 -0.31
C LEU A 10 8.12 7.87 -1.82
N GLN A 11 8.74 8.92 -2.36
CA GLN A 11 9.07 9.00 -3.78
C GLN A 11 10.08 7.92 -4.20
N GLN A 12 11.10 7.68 -3.38
CA GLN A 12 12.09 6.63 -3.62
C GLN A 12 11.45 5.23 -3.56
N ILE A 13 10.64 4.95 -2.54
CA ILE A 13 9.88 3.69 -2.42
C ILE A 13 8.98 3.52 -3.65
N ARG A 14 8.24 4.56 -4.04
CA ARG A 14 7.35 4.51 -5.21
C ARG A 14 8.13 4.19 -6.48
N LYS A 15 9.27 4.85 -6.74
CA LYS A 15 10.15 4.56 -7.88
C LYS A 15 10.62 3.11 -7.85
N LYS A 16 11.05 2.61 -6.69
CA LYS A 16 11.52 1.23 -6.55
C LYS A 16 10.40 0.21 -6.82
N LEU A 17 9.20 0.43 -6.28
CA LEU A 17 8.03 -0.41 -6.53
C LEU A 17 7.69 -0.48 -8.02
N ILE A 18 7.69 0.65 -8.71
CA ILE A 18 7.44 0.70 -10.16
C ILE A 18 8.52 -0.08 -10.91
N SER A 19 9.80 0.08 -10.53
CA SER A 19 10.91 -0.61 -11.20
C SER A 19 10.83 -2.15 -11.09
N VAL A 20 10.19 -2.68 -10.05
CA VAL A 20 9.99 -4.13 -9.87
C VAL A 20 8.62 -4.61 -10.37
N GLY A 21 7.90 -3.78 -11.15
CA GLY A 21 6.63 -4.13 -11.77
C GLY A 21 5.42 -4.07 -10.83
N ILE A 22 5.49 -3.34 -9.72
CA ILE A 22 4.38 -3.11 -8.80
C ILE A 22 3.73 -1.76 -9.15
N LYS A 23 2.52 -1.80 -9.73
CA LYS A 23 1.73 -0.61 -10.05
C LYS A 23 1.22 0.04 -8.76
N CYS A 24 1.46 1.32 -8.60
CA CYS A 24 1.07 2.11 -7.45
C CYS A 24 0.47 3.46 -7.89
N GLY A 25 -0.40 4.02 -7.04
CA GLY A 25 -1.04 5.29 -7.27
C GLY A 25 -0.05 6.46 -7.31
N HIS A 26 -0.55 7.63 -7.68
CA HIS A 26 0.21 8.87 -7.59
C HIS A 26 0.56 9.19 -6.12
N LEU A 27 1.74 9.78 -5.90
CA LEU A 27 2.14 10.30 -4.58
C LEU A 27 1.48 11.66 -4.39
N GLY A 28 0.48 11.72 -3.51
CA GLY A 28 -0.30 12.93 -3.26
C GLY A 28 -0.28 13.35 -1.80
N ILE A 29 -0.86 14.51 -1.52
CA ILE A 29 -1.16 14.95 -0.16
C ILE A 29 -2.40 14.17 0.31
N VAL A 30 -2.23 13.37 1.36
CA VAL A 30 -3.32 12.66 2.05
C VAL A 30 -4.01 13.58 3.05
N SER A 31 -3.25 14.45 3.71
CA SER A 31 -3.79 15.46 4.63
C SER A 31 -2.89 16.71 4.60
N PRO A 32 -3.44 17.90 4.36
CA PRO A 32 -2.64 19.12 4.35
C PRO A 32 -2.20 19.51 5.77
N LYS A 33 -1.13 20.30 5.87
CA LYS A 33 -0.72 20.93 7.13
C LYS A 33 -1.87 21.67 7.79
N GLY A 34 -2.01 21.55 9.10
CA GLY A 34 -3.06 22.20 9.89
C GLY A 34 -4.41 21.49 9.84
N TYR A 35 -4.58 20.49 8.96
CA TYR A 35 -5.83 19.74 8.89
C TYR A 35 -6.11 18.99 10.19
N LYS A 36 -7.37 18.97 10.61
CA LYS A 36 -7.86 18.20 11.77
C LYS A 36 -8.99 17.31 11.30
N THR A 37 -9.11 16.14 11.90
CA THR A 37 -10.31 15.30 11.73
C THR A 37 -10.93 15.09 13.09
N GLU A 38 -12.23 14.80 13.15
CA GLU A 38 -12.90 14.44 14.41
C GLU A 38 -12.19 13.27 15.13
N LYS A 39 -11.59 12.37 14.36
CA LYS A 39 -10.84 11.20 14.85
C LYS A 39 -9.39 11.51 15.26
N LYS A 40 -8.86 12.67 14.86
CA LYS A 40 -7.50 13.12 15.15
C LYS A 40 -7.54 14.61 15.52
N PRO A 41 -7.75 14.92 16.81
CA PRO A 41 -7.96 16.29 17.27
C PRO A 41 -6.69 17.15 17.17
N LEU A 42 -5.52 16.51 17.15
CA LEU A 42 -4.25 17.18 16.92
C LEU A 42 -4.06 17.44 15.41
N PRO A 43 -3.77 18.69 15.01
CA PRO A 43 -3.55 19.03 13.62
C PRO A 43 -2.28 18.37 13.08
N TYR A 44 -2.23 18.15 11.77
CA TYR A 44 -0.99 17.73 11.11
C TYR A 44 0.03 18.87 11.10
N ASN A 45 1.24 18.62 11.60
CA ASN A 45 2.31 19.64 11.67
C ASN A 45 2.82 20.07 10.29
N GLU A 46 2.72 19.17 9.31
CA GLU A 46 3.16 19.36 7.93
C GLU A 46 2.23 18.62 6.97
N ASN A 47 2.45 18.78 5.66
CA ASN A 47 1.75 18.00 4.66
C ASN A 47 2.06 16.51 4.84
N TYR A 48 1.02 15.72 5.00
CA TYR A 48 1.12 14.27 5.10
C TYR A 48 0.92 13.67 3.71
N TYR A 49 1.95 13.02 3.18
CA TYR A 49 1.95 12.48 1.84
C TYR A 49 1.66 10.98 1.85
N GLY A 50 1.15 10.45 0.75
CA GLY A 50 0.93 9.02 0.63
C GLY A 50 0.52 8.56 -0.76
N PHE A 51 0.57 7.25 -0.93
CA PHE A 51 0.06 6.56 -2.12
C PHE A 51 -0.47 5.17 -1.77
N GLY A 52 -1.29 4.61 -2.66
CA GLY A 52 -1.88 3.29 -2.51
C GLY A 52 -1.40 2.30 -3.57
N ILE A 53 -1.52 1.02 -3.27
CA ILE A 53 -1.42 -0.08 -4.23
C ILE A 53 -2.79 -0.74 -4.24
N PHE A 54 -3.52 -0.61 -5.36
CA PHE A 54 -4.92 -1.01 -5.45
C PHE A 54 -5.14 -2.25 -6.33
N SER A 55 -4.24 -2.47 -7.30
CA SER A 55 -4.29 -3.67 -8.15
C SER A 55 -4.01 -4.91 -7.31
N LYS A 56 -4.92 -5.88 -7.36
CA LYS A 56 -4.77 -7.19 -6.72
C LYS A 56 -3.47 -7.89 -7.13
N ASN A 57 -3.10 -7.82 -8.41
CA ASN A 57 -1.87 -8.45 -8.91
C ASN A 57 -0.63 -7.76 -8.35
N SER A 58 -0.65 -6.42 -8.25
CA SER A 58 0.45 -5.67 -7.65
C SER A 58 0.55 -5.89 -6.15
N LEU A 59 -0.57 -6.10 -5.45
CA LEU A 59 -0.57 -6.50 -4.04
C LEU A 59 0.02 -7.90 -3.83
N LEU A 60 -0.38 -8.89 -4.65
CA LEU A 60 0.21 -10.23 -4.58
C LEU A 60 1.73 -10.18 -4.80
N ARG A 61 2.16 -9.50 -5.87
CA ARG A 61 3.58 -9.35 -6.18
C ARG A 61 4.33 -8.63 -5.05
N LEU A 62 3.76 -7.59 -4.46
CA LEU A 62 4.33 -6.92 -3.29
C LEU A 62 4.52 -7.93 -2.15
N PHE A 63 3.47 -8.68 -1.79
CA PHE A 63 3.52 -9.63 -0.69
C PHE A 63 4.58 -10.70 -0.90
N ASP A 64 4.71 -11.23 -2.12
CA ASP A 64 5.74 -12.23 -2.44
C ASP A 64 7.16 -11.65 -2.33
N ASN A 65 7.34 -10.36 -2.64
CA ASN A 65 8.64 -9.69 -2.50
C ASN A 65 8.99 -9.33 -1.05
N ILE A 66 8.00 -9.01 -0.20
CA ILE A 66 8.27 -8.52 1.16
C ILE A 66 8.18 -9.59 2.24
N GLN A 67 7.51 -10.72 1.99
CA GLN A 67 7.18 -11.72 3.04
C GLN A 67 8.41 -12.16 3.85
N ASN A 68 9.55 -12.37 3.19
CA ASN A 68 10.79 -12.83 3.83
C ASN A 68 11.44 -11.76 4.72
N TYR A 69 11.04 -10.51 4.57
CA TYR A 69 11.53 -9.38 5.34
C TYR A 69 10.58 -8.97 6.47
N VAL A 70 9.37 -9.55 6.53
CA VAL A 70 8.39 -9.27 7.59
C VAL A 70 8.69 -10.13 8.81
N LYS A 71 9.17 -9.50 9.88
CA LYS A 71 9.52 -10.20 11.14
C LYS A 71 8.35 -10.38 12.11
N HIS A 72 7.34 -9.52 12.03
CA HIS A 72 6.24 -9.53 12.99
C HIS A 72 5.23 -10.65 12.67
N PRO A 73 5.00 -11.63 13.58
CA PRO A 73 4.15 -12.79 13.31
C PRO A 73 2.72 -12.40 12.90
N LYS A 74 2.13 -11.41 13.58
CA LYS A 74 0.82 -10.87 13.24
C LYS A 74 0.76 -10.32 11.81
N ARG A 75 1.83 -9.67 11.34
CA ARG A 75 1.90 -9.12 9.98
C ARG A 75 2.08 -10.19 8.92
N LEU A 76 2.78 -11.28 9.23
CA LEU A 76 2.82 -12.47 8.37
C LEU A 76 1.43 -13.09 8.23
N GLN A 77 0.70 -13.25 9.33
CA GLN A 77 -0.68 -13.76 9.29
C GLN A 77 -1.62 -12.84 8.50
N ASP A 78 -1.52 -11.51 8.70
CA ASP A 78 -2.28 -10.52 7.94
C ASP A 78 -2.00 -10.63 6.43
N LEU A 79 -0.73 -10.83 6.05
CA LEU A 79 -0.29 -10.97 4.67
C LEU A 79 -0.84 -12.24 4.02
N GLU A 80 -0.76 -13.39 4.70
CA GLU A 80 -1.32 -14.65 4.19
C GLU A 80 -2.84 -14.61 4.07
N LYS A 81 -3.53 -14.02 5.06
CA LYS A 81 -4.97 -13.77 5.00
C LYS A 81 -5.33 -12.88 3.81
N ALA A 82 -4.57 -11.82 3.56
CA ALA A 82 -4.77 -10.94 2.41
C ALA A 82 -4.56 -11.68 1.08
N LYS A 83 -3.49 -12.48 0.94
CA LYS A 83 -3.24 -13.31 -0.25
C LYS A 83 -4.41 -14.26 -0.52
N LYS A 84 -4.87 -15.00 0.50
CA LYS A 84 -5.99 -15.92 0.39
C LYS A 84 -7.26 -15.20 -0.08
N ASN A 85 -7.59 -14.07 0.52
CA ASN A 85 -8.77 -13.28 0.14
C ASN A 85 -8.70 -12.77 -1.30
N ILE A 86 -7.54 -12.31 -1.75
CA ILE A 86 -7.35 -11.89 -3.14
C ILE A 86 -7.57 -13.07 -4.10
N LYS A 87 -6.95 -14.23 -3.83
CA LYS A 87 -7.09 -15.44 -4.66
C LYS A 87 -8.55 -15.91 -4.71
N LEU A 88 -9.23 -15.97 -3.57
CA LEU A 88 -10.66 -16.34 -3.49
C LEU A 88 -11.54 -15.38 -4.30
N ARG A 89 -11.33 -14.07 -4.19
CA ARG A 89 -12.09 -13.07 -4.96
C ARG A 89 -11.79 -13.15 -6.45
N ASN A 90 -10.56 -13.42 -6.84
CA ASN A 90 -10.21 -13.60 -8.26
C ASN A 90 -10.88 -14.84 -8.85
N LYS A 91 -10.96 -15.95 -8.08
CA LYS A 91 -11.69 -17.16 -8.45
C LYS A 91 -13.21 -16.90 -8.56
N LYS A 92 -13.80 -16.20 -7.58
CA LYS A 92 -15.25 -15.95 -7.52
C LYS A 92 -15.78 -15.04 -8.64
N PHE A 93 -15.04 -13.98 -8.97
CA PHE A 93 -15.53 -12.94 -9.89
C PHE A 93 -14.90 -13.00 -11.27
N GLY A 94 -14.21 -14.08 -11.62
CA GLY A 94 -13.69 -14.28 -12.97
C GLY A 94 -12.76 -13.16 -13.44
N ASN A 95 -11.79 -12.74 -12.61
CA ASN A 95 -10.63 -11.97 -13.10
C ASN A 95 -9.69 -12.85 -13.97
N LEU A 96 -10.28 -13.73 -14.79
CA LEU A 96 -9.71 -14.70 -15.71
C LEU A 96 -9.23 -14.07 -17.02
N ARG A 97 -9.46 -12.76 -17.23
CA ARG A 97 -8.71 -12.00 -18.23
C ARG A 97 -7.34 -11.63 -17.66
N MET A 98 -6.53 -12.64 -17.37
CA MET A 98 -5.09 -12.51 -17.26
C MET A 98 -4.52 -12.70 -18.68
N ARG A 99 -4.53 -11.63 -19.46
CA ARG A 99 -3.61 -11.43 -20.59
C ARG A 99 -2.82 -10.17 -20.29
#